data_AF-A0A1B6H466-F1
#
_entry.id   AF-A0A1B6H466-F1
#
_cell.length_a   1.000
_cell.length_b   1.000
_cell.length_c   1.000
_cell.angle_alpha   90.00
_cell.angle_beta   90.00
_cell.angle_gamma   90.00
#
_symmetry.space_group_name_H-M   'P 1'
#
loop_
_entity.id
_entity.type
_entity.pdbx_description
1 polymer ?
#
loop_
_entity_poly.entity_id
_entity_poly.type
_entity_poly.pdbx_seq_one_letter_code
_entity_poly.pdbx_strand_id
1 'polypeptide(L)'
;SFQCDPNELWTLLMLNLDGDVSGEEKEHIHWFIGNISGNDLKSGTEIVPYLQPVPPRGSGYHRHVFLLFQQNQKLNYDDFQLDQTQSILDSRKFSTLQFYRDRQDVLTPASFAFFQCNWDTTVQDIYHTFFDEPEPIYEYDFPKRYVNPKQEWFPRKQPFNLYMDKYRDPKQINKEFLEKKLNKVHPFDGPEP
;
A
#
# COMPACT_ATOMS: atom_id res chain seq x y z
N SER A 1 0.96 -19.21 -16.86
CA SER A 1 0.41 -19.58 -18.18
C SER A 1 -1.06 -19.89 -18.01
N PHE A 2 -1.86 -19.66 -19.04
CA PHE A 2 -3.28 -20.02 -19.08
C PHE A 2 -3.57 -20.78 -20.37
N GLN A 3 -4.65 -21.56 -20.37
CA GLN A 3 -5.11 -22.29 -21.54
C GLN A 3 -6.09 -21.40 -22.31
N CYS A 4 -5.84 -21.22 -23.61
CA CYS A 4 -6.64 -20.36 -24.48
C CYS A 4 -6.49 -20.83 -25.94
N ASP A 5 -7.40 -20.38 -26.80
CA ASP A 5 -7.27 -20.62 -28.22
C ASP A 5 -6.24 -19.66 -28.84
N PRO A 6 -5.45 -20.08 -29.86
CA PRO A 6 -4.41 -19.24 -30.44
C PRO A 6 -4.92 -17.96 -31.12
N ASN A 7 -6.20 -17.94 -31.52
CA ASN A 7 -6.83 -16.82 -32.23
C ASN A 7 -7.52 -15.82 -31.28
N GLU A 8 -7.56 -16.12 -29.99
CA GLU A 8 -8.18 -15.25 -29.00
C GLU A 8 -7.23 -14.13 -28.57
N LEU A 9 -7.81 -12.99 -28.26
CA LEU A 9 -7.10 -11.82 -27.77
C LEU A 9 -7.34 -11.65 -26.28
N TRP A 10 -6.28 -11.30 -25.55
CA TRP A 10 -6.30 -11.20 -24.11
C TRP A 10 -5.68 -9.90 -23.61
N THR A 11 -6.17 -9.44 -22.46
CA THR A 11 -5.62 -8.30 -21.73
C THR A 11 -5.25 -8.72 -20.33
N LEU A 12 -4.02 -8.42 -19.93
CA LEU A 12 -3.50 -8.67 -18.60
C LEU A 12 -3.27 -7.35 -17.88
N LEU A 13 -3.87 -7.21 -16.70
CA LEU A 13 -3.62 -6.12 -15.77
C LEU A 13 -2.98 -6.67 -14.50
N MET A 14 -1.99 -5.96 -13.96
CA MET A 14 -1.49 -6.14 -12.60
C MET A 14 -1.77 -4.86 -11.83
N LEU A 15 -2.50 -4.99 -10.73
CA LEU A 15 -3.02 -3.90 -9.93
C LEU A 15 -2.60 -4.06 -8.48
N ASN A 16 -2.39 -2.95 -7.79
CA ASN A 16 -2.28 -2.88 -6.33
C ASN A 16 -3.55 -2.23 -5.80
N LEU A 17 -4.38 -2.98 -5.06
CA LEU A 17 -5.65 -2.49 -4.54
C LEU A 17 -5.51 -1.56 -3.33
N ASP A 18 -4.30 -1.48 -2.77
CA ASP A 18 -3.98 -0.73 -1.55
C ASP A 18 -2.87 0.30 -1.83
N GLY A 19 -2.69 0.71 -3.09
CA GLY A 19 -1.60 1.57 -3.57
C GLY A 19 -1.63 3.00 -3.01
N ASP A 20 -2.80 3.60 -2.86
CA ASP A 20 -2.95 4.90 -2.18
C ASP A 20 -3.39 4.69 -0.72
N VAL A 21 -2.54 5.13 0.21
CA VAL A 21 -2.78 5.03 1.65
C VAL A 21 -3.73 6.13 2.15
N SER A 22 -3.81 7.26 1.43
CA SER A 22 -4.54 8.46 1.84
C SER A 22 -5.80 8.74 1.02
N GLY A 23 -5.80 8.31 -0.24
CA GLY A 23 -6.86 8.62 -1.21
C GLY A 23 -8.10 7.73 -1.10
N GLU A 24 -9.19 8.20 -1.74
CA GLU A 24 -10.40 7.41 -1.94
C GLU A 24 -10.20 6.35 -3.04
N GLU A 25 -9.40 6.67 -4.06
CA GLU A 25 -9.01 5.74 -5.13
C GLU A 25 -7.71 5.04 -4.76
N LYS A 26 -7.81 3.78 -4.35
CA LYS A 26 -6.69 3.02 -3.79
C LYS A 26 -5.91 2.21 -4.82
N GLU A 27 -6.38 2.17 -6.06
CA GLU A 27 -5.89 1.26 -7.08
C GLU A 27 -4.75 1.89 -7.89
N HIS A 28 -3.57 1.24 -7.87
CA HIS A 28 -2.43 1.60 -8.72
C HIS A 28 -2.12 0.49 -9.73
N ILE A 29 -1.86 0.88 -10.98
CA ILE A 29 -1.48 -0.07 -12.04
C ILE A 29 0.03 -0.32 -12.09
N HIS A 30 0.39 -1.58 -11.89
CA HIS A 30 1.77 -2.06 -11.94
C HIS A 30 2.15 -2.54 -13.32
N TRP A 31 1.24 -3.17 -14.05
CA TRP A 31 1.51 -3.71 -15.38
C TRP A 31 0.24 -3.76 -16.22
N PHE A 32 0.33 -3.40 -17.50
CA PHE A 32 -0.78 -3.48 -18.44
C PHE A 32 -0.25 -3.94 -19.79
N ILE A 33 -0.68 -5.14 -20.20
CA ILE A 33 -0.50 -5.62 -21.57
C ILE A 33 -1.87 -5.88 -22.18
N GLY A 34 -2.12 -5.33 -23.37
CA GLY A 34 -3.34 -5.54 -24.13
C GLY A 34 -3.07 -6.27 -25.45
N ASN A 35 -4.12 -6.81 -26.06
CA ASN A 35 -4.06 -7.46 -27.38
C ASN A 35 -3.05 -8.62 -27.44
N ILE A 36 -2.90 -9.37 -26.34
CA ILE A 36 -2.08 -10.58 -26.26
C ILE A 36 -2.73 -11.64 -27.14
N SER A 37 -1.99 -12.19 -28.10
CA SER A 37 -2.48 -13.26 -28.97
C SER A 37 -2.24 -14.63 -28.32
N GLY A 38 -3.33 -15.34 -28.01
CA GLY A 38 -3.27 -16.60 -27.31
C GLY A 38 -2.52 -16.49 -25.97
N ASN A 39 -1.49 -17.32 -25.79
CA ASN A 39 -0.72 -17.41 -24.55
C ASN A 39 0.66 -16.72 -24.61
N ASP A 40 1.00 -16.07 -25.72
CA ASP A 40 2.28 -15.42 -25.89
C ASP A 40 2.22 -13.96 -25.44
N LEU A 41 2.62 -13.70 -24.19
CA LEU A 41 2.64 -12.34 -23.63
C LEU A 41 3.50 -11.37 -24.45
N LYS A 42 4.52 -11.85 -25.19
CA LYS A 42 5.39 -10.99 -26.00
C LYS A 42 4.72 -10.47 -27.26
N SER A 43 3.66 -11.13 -27.72
CA SER A 43 2.86 -10.67 -28.85
C SER A 43 1.97 -9.47 -28.49
N GLY A 44 1.68 -9.28 -27.21
CA GLY A 44 0.85 -8.19 -26.71
C GLY A 44 1.54 -6.83 -26.79
N THR A 45 0.73 -5.79 -26.79
CA THR A 45 1.21 -4.40 -26.68
C THR A 45 1.31 -4.04 -25.21
N GLU A 46 2.51 -3.71 -24.74
CA GLU A 46 2.73 -3.20 -23.39
C GLU A 46 2.34 -1.72 -23.33
N ILE A 47 1.28 -1.43 -22.57
CA ILE A 47 0.72 -0.09 -22.41
C ILE A 47 1.31 0.60 -21.19
N VAL A 48 1.39 -0.14 -20.08
CA VAL A 48 2.04 0.29 -18.85
C VAL A 48 3.16 -0.69 -18.54
N PRO A 49 4.43 -0.24 -18.50
CA PRO A 49 5.55 -1.12 -18.22
C PRO A 49 5.49 -1.65 -16.79
N TYR A 50 5.95 -2.89 -16.64
CA TYR A 50 6.00 -3.57 -15.34
C TYR A 50 6.75 -2.73 -14.31
N LEU A 51 6.08 -2.46 -13.19
CA LEU A 51 6.66 -1.90 -11.99
C LEU A 51 6.56 -2.95 -10.88
N GLN A 52 7.69 -3.26 -10.26
CA GLN A 52 7.71 -4.18 -9.14
C GLN A 52 6.88 -3.65 -7.94
N PRO A 53 6.31 -4.54 -7.12
CA PRO A 53 5.66 -4.12 -5.88
C PRO A 53 6.60 -3.32 -4.98
N VAL A 54 6.18 -2.12 -4.59
CA VAL A 54 6.91 -1.21 -3.69
C VAL A 54 5.99 -0.72 -2.56
N PRO A 55 5.52 -1.61 -1.67
CA PRO A 55 4.66 -1.23 -0.56
C PRO A 55 5.40 -0.31 0.43
N PRO A 56 4.88 0.88 0.75
CA PRO A 56 5.52 1.79 1.70
C PRO A 56 5.77 1.18 3.08
N ARG A 57 6.80 1.64 3.77
CA ARG A 57 7.04 1.19 5.14
C ARG A 57 5.89 1.56 6.07
N GLY A 58 5.35 0.56 6.75
CA GLY A 58 4.31 0.76 7.77
C GLY A 58 2.88 0.93 7.24
N SER A 59 2.65 0.83 5.92
CA SER A 59 1.29 0.78 5.33
C SER A 59 0.59 -0.57 5.54
N GLY A 60 1.34 -1.64 5.83
CA GLY A 60 0.82 -2.98 6.08
C GLY A 60 0.99 -3.90 4.88
N TYR A 61 0.04 -4.83 4.72
CA TYR A 61 0.04 -5.77 3.59
C TYR A 61 -0.76 -5.19 2.42
N HIS A 62 -0.15 -5.17 1.24
CA HIS A 62 -0.79 -4.73 0.00
C HIS A 62 -1.25 -5.93 -0.81
N ARG A 63 -2.45 -5.84 -1.38
CA ARG A 63 -3.03 -6.88 -2.24
C ARG A 63 -2.76 -6.54 -3.70
N HIS A 64 -1.93 -7.38 -4.32
CA HIS A 64 -1.70 -7.31 -5.75
C HIS A 64 -2.55 -8.33 -6.48
N VAL A 65 -3.23 -7.90 -7.53
CA VAL A 65 -4.14 -8.73 -8.32
C VAL A 65 -3.72 -8.68 -9.78
N PHE A 66 -3.56 -9.85 -10.37
CA PHE A 66 -3.54 -10.05 -11.81
C PHE A 66 -4.96 -10.32 -12.29
N LEU A 67 -5.45 -9.51 -13.22
CA LEU A 67 -6.71 -9.70 -13.90
C LEU A 67 -6.45 -10.06 -15.35
N LEU A 68 -7.08 -11.15 -15.80
CA LEU A 68 -7.06 -11.57 -17.19
C LEU A 68 -8.44 -11.38 -17.80
N PHE A 69 -8.47 -10.60 -18.88
CA PHE A 69 -9.67 -10.33 -19.64
C PHE A 69 -9.56 -10.93 -21.04
N GLN A 70 -10.64 -11.54 -21.49
CA GLN A 70 -10.82 -11.98 -22.87
C GLN A 70 -11.38 -10.83 -23.70
N GLN A 71 -10.81 -10.61 -24.88
CA GLN A 71 -11.22 -9.58 -25.81
C GLN A 71 -11.95 -10.21 -27.00
N ASN A 72 -13.11 -9.68 -27.35
CA ASN A 72 -13.86 -10.10 -28.53
C ASN A 72 -13.27 -9.54 -29.84
N GLN A 73 -12.54 -8.43 -29.74
CA GLN A 73 -11.91 -7.74 -30.85
C GLN A 73 -10.63 -7.03 -30.39
N LYS A 74 -9.78 -6.64 -31.34
CA LYS A 74 -8.59 -5.84 -31.05
C LYS A 74 -9.01 -4.47 -30.52
N LEU A 75 -8.48 -4.09 -29.35
CA LEU A 75 -8.80 -2.83 -28.69
C LEU A 75 -7.69 -1.81 -28.87
N ASN A 76 -8.09 -0.53 -28.97
CA ASN A 76 -7.15 0.57 -28.88
C ASN A 76 -7.04 1.02 -27.40
N TYR A 77 -5.82 1.18 -26.92
CA TYR A 77 -5.49 1.61 -25.57
C TYR A 77 -4.71 2.93 -25.55
N ASP A 78 -4.73 3.71 -26.63
CA ASP A 78 -4.05 5.00 -26.72
C ASP A 78 -4.45 5.99 -25.61
N ASP A 79 -5.64 5.82 -25.03
CA ASP A 79 -6.13 6.62 -23.89
C ASP A 79 -5.33 6.40 -22.60
N PHE A 80 -4.63 5.26 -22.49
CA PHE A 80 -3.85 4.86 -21.31
C PHE A 80 -2.37 5.12 -21.56
N GLN A 81 -1.99 6.38 -21.61
CA GLN A 81 -0.58 6.79 -21.61
C GLN A 81 -0.21 7.33 -20.23
N LEU A 82 0.93 6.91 -19.72
CA LEU A 82 1.46 7.45 -18.47
C LEU A 82 1.88 8.90 -18.69
N ASP A 83 1.36 9.79 -17.85
CA ASP A 83 1.74 11.21 -17.84
C ASP A 83 3.20 11.35 -17.40
N GLN A 84 4.08 11.70 -18.35
CA GLN A 84 5.52 11.86 -18.10
C GLN A 84 5.87 13.10 -17.25
N THR A 85 4.88 13.95 -16.95
CA THR A 85 5.07 15.20 -16.19
C THR A 85 4.86 15.02 -14.68
N GLN A 86 4.21 13.92 -14.27
CA GLN A 86 3.89 13.61 -12.87
C GLN A 86 4.89 12.61 -12.28
N SER A 87 4.80 12.39 -10.97
CA SER A 87 5.52 11.27 -10.34
C SER A 87 5.06 9.94 -10.98
N ILE A 88 5.96 8.96 -11.00
CA ILE A 88 5.66 7.63 -11.57
C ILE A 88 4.51 6.98 -10.80
N LEU A 89 4.38 7.25 -9.50
CA LEU A 89 3.31 6.69 -8.66
C LEU A 89 1.97 7.38 -8.94
N ASP A 90 1.95 8.71 -9.10
CA ASP A 90 0.70 9.45 -9.37
C ASP A 90 0.14 9.15 -10.76
N SER A 91 1.00 9.06 -11.77
CA SER A 91 0.61 8.69 -13.15
C SER A 91 0.02 7.28 -13.27
N ARG A 92 0.15 6.44 -12.22
CA ARG A 92 -0.32 5.06 -12.18
C ARG A 92 -1.63 4.87 -11.41
N LYS A 93 -2.29 5.95 -10.98
CA LYS A 93 -3.65 5.86 -10.42
C LYS A 93 -4.60 5.33 -11.48
N PHE A 94 -5.36 4.30 -11.13
CA PHE A 94 -6.20 3.58 -12.09
C PHE A 94 -7.49 3.13 -11.42
N SER A 95 -8.61 3.17 -12.14
CA SER A 95 -9.89 2.63 -11.67
C SER A 95 -10.33 1.48 -12.55
N THR A 96 -10.22 0.26 -12.03
CA THR A 96 -10.59 -0.97 -12.75
C THR A 96 -12.07 -1.00 -13.08
N LEU A 97 -12.90 -0.49 -12.17
CA LEU A 97 -14.35 -0.42 -12.36
C LEU A 97 -14.69 0.48 -13.55
N GLN A 98 -14.09 1.67 -13.63
CA GLN A 98 -14.33 2.61 -14.72
C GLN A 98 -13.80 2.05 -16.05
N PHE A 99 -12.58 1.49 -16.04
CA PHE A 99 -11.99 0.82 -17.20
C PHE A 99 -12.90 -0.26 -17.79
N TYR A 100 -13.43 -1.14 -16.93
CA TYR A 100 -14.31 -2.23 -17.35
C TYR A 100 -15.66 -1.71 -17.85
N ARG A 101 -16.25 -0.73 -17.14
CA ARG A 101 -17.55 -0.16 -17.48
C ARG A 101 -17.60 0.40 -18.91
N ASP A 102 -16.52 1.04 -19.34
CA ASP A 102 -16.42 1.63 -20.67
C ASP A 102 -16.21 0.59 -21.78
N ARG A 103 -15.85 -0.65 -21.43
CA ARG A 103 -15.43 -1.71 -22.38
C ARG A 103 -16.15 -3.04 -22.18
N GLN A 104 -17.20 -3.08 -21.36
CA GLN A 104 -17.92 -4.31 -20.99
C GLN A 104 -18.49 -5.09 -22.18
N ASP A 105 -18.79 -4.42 -23.31
CA ASP A 105 -19.36 -5.06 -24.50
C ASP A 105 -18.32 -5.87 -25.28
N VAL A 106 -17.04 -5.54 -25.11
CA VAL A 106 -15.91 -6.08 -25.90
C VAL A 106 -14.88 -6.82 -25.04
N LEU A 107 -14.92 -6.61 -23.73
CA LEU A 107 -13.97 -7.11 -22.75
C LEU A 107 -14.73 -7.95 -21.72
N THR A 108 -14.33 -9.19 -21.51
CA THR A 108 -14.96 -10.09 -20.53
C THR A 108 -13.94 -10.56 -19.49
N PRO A 109 -14.19 -10.41 -18.18
CA PRO A 109 -13.28 -10.91 -17.16
C PRO A 109 -13.30 -12.44 -17.18
N ALA A 110 -12.14 -13.06 -17.36
CA ALA A 110 -12.03 -14.51 -17.46
C ALA A 110 -11.45 -15.14 -16.20
N SER A 111 -10.37 -14.55 -15.67
CA SER A 111 -9.66 -15.12 -14.53
C SER A 111 -8.95 -14.03 -13.72
N PHE A 112 -8.59 -14.38 -12.49
CA PHE A 112 -7.76 -13.55 -11.64
C PHE A 112 -6.79 -14.42 -10.83
N ALA A 113 -5.68 -13.83 -10.43
CA ALA A 113 -4.74 -14.39 -9.47
C ALA A 113 -4.30 -13.25 -8.55
N PHE A 114 -3.99 -13.52 -7.29
CA PHE A 114 -3.54 -12.47 -6.38
C PHE A 114 -2.46 -12.96 -5.45
N PHE A 115 -1.68 -12.02 -4.92
CA PHE A 115 -0.72 -12.24 -3.86
C PHE A 115 -0.70 -11.05 -2.91
N GLN A 116 -0.10 -11.25 -1.74
CA GLN A 116 0.12 -10.20 -0.78
C GLN A 116 1.62 -9.93 -0.68
N CYS A 117 1.98 -8.66 -0.59
CA CYS A 117 3.34 -8.24 -0.29
C CYS A 117 3.33 -7.31 0.92
N ASN A 118 4.46 -7.27 1.61
CA ASN A 118 4.76 -6.32 2.65
C ASN A 118 6.07 -5.62 2.33
N TRP A 119 6.35 -4.57 3.08
CA TRP A 119 7.62 -3.87 3.02
C TRP A 119 8.80 -4.81 3.32
N ASP A 120 9.87 -4.66 2.55
CA ASP A 120 11.19 -5.25 2.80
C ASP A 120 12.30 -4.22 2.57
N THR A 121 13.55 -4.60 2.80
CA THR A 121 14.69 -3.68 2.64
C THR A 121 14.94 -3.28 1.18
N THR A 122 14.48 -4.08 0.21
CA THR A 122 14.69 -3.78 -1.22
C THR A 122 13.83 -2.62 -1.69
N VAL A 123 12.66 -2.41 -1.06
CA VAL A 123 11.77 -1.28 -1.34
C VAL A 123 12.50 0.05 -1.17
N GLN A 124 13.26 0.20 -0.09
CA GLN A 124 14.02 1.43 0.19
C GLN A 124 15.04 1.72 -0.92
N ASP A 125 15.78 0.71 -1.39
CA ASP A 125 16.75 0.87 -2.47
C ASP A 125 16.08 1.33 -3.78
N ILE A 126 14.85 0.87 -4.04
CA ILE A 126 14.10 1.24 -5.25
C ILE A 126 13.60 2.68 -5.17
N TYR A 127 13.10 3.13 -4.01
CA TYR A 127 12.74 4.54 -3.81
C TYR A 127 13.91 5.47 -4.12
N HIS A 128 15.10 5.15 -3.62
CA HIS A 128 16.29 5.97 -3.86
C HIS A 128 16.85 5.84 -5.28
N THR A 129 16.84 4.65 -5.88
CA THR A 129 17.52 4.40 -7.16
C THR A 129 16.63 4.66 -8.37
N PHE A 130 15.36 4.23 -8.30
CA PHE A 130 14.42 4.28 -9.42
C PHE A 130 13.54 5.52 -9.39
N PHE A 131 13.03 5.90 -8.21
CA PHE A 131 12.15 7.05 -8.06
C PHE A 131 12.89 8.35 -7.75
N ASP A 132 14.15 8.29 -7.29
CA ASP A 132 14.93 9.45 -6.79
C ASP A 132 14.18 10.24 -5.70
N GLU A 133 13.38 9.52 -4.90
CA GLU A 133 12.52 10.08 -3.87
C GLU A 133 12.79 9.41 -2.50
N PRO A 134 12.59 10.12 -1.38
CA PRO A 134 12.64 9.49 -0.07
C PRO A 134 11.44 8.57 0.14
N GLU A 135 11.68 7.40 0.72
CA GLU A 135 10.60 6.47 1.07
C GLU A 135 9.62 7.09 2.08
N PRO A 136 8.31 7.04 1.82
CA PRO A 136 7.30 7.43 2.81
C PRO A 136 7.19 6.36 3.90
N ILE A 137 7.22 6.81 5.16
CA ILE A 137 7.09 5.95 6.34
C ILE A 137 5.78 6.29 7.05
N TYR A 138 4.95 5.27 7.23
CA TYR A 138 3.68 5.36 7.93
C TYR A 138 3.77 4.70 9.30
N GLU A 139 3.04 5.28 10.25
CA GLU A 139 2.80 4.68 11.56
C GLU A 139 1.31 4.75 11.85
N TYR A 140 0.77 3.68 12.44
CA TYR A 140 -0.64 3.66 12.82
C TYR A 140 -0.86 4.60 14.02
N ASP A 141 -1.59 5.70 13.79
CA ASP A 141 -1.99 6.62 14.86
C ASP A 141 -3.19 6.04 15.61
N PHE A 142 -2.93 5.45 16.77
CA PHE A 142 -3.99 4.93 17.63
C PHE A 142 -4.86 6.07 18.17
N PRO A 143 -6.19 5.91 18.17
CA PRO A 143 -7.07 6.90 18.77
C PRO A 143 -6.67 7.12 20.23
N LYS A 144 -6.57 8.38 20.63
CA LYS A 144 -6.24 8.74 22.00
C LYS A 144 -7.25 8.09 22.94
N ARG A 145 -6.75 7.44 24.00
CA ARG A 145 -7.61 6.87 25.03
C ARG A 145 -8.49 7.98 25.59
N TYR A 146 -9.79 7.69 25.73
CA TYR A 146 -10.70 8.63 26.35
C TYR A 146 -10.27 8.90 27.79
N VAL A 147 -10.02 10.18 28.08
CA VAL A 147 -9.84 10.70 29.43
C VAL A 147 -10.91 11.77 29.60
N ASN A 148 -11.64 11.70 30.72
CA ASN A 148 -12.61 12.74 31.03
C ASN A 148 -11.87 14.09 31.09
N PRO A 149 -12.19 15.08 30.24
CA PRO A 149 -11.41 16.33 30.17
C PRO A 149 -11.48 17.13 31.47
N LYS A 150 -12.52 16.93 32.28
CA LYS A 150 -12.61 17.52 33.62
C LYS A 150 -11.93 16.59 34.61
N GLN A 151 -10.76 17.00 35.09
CA GLN A 151 -10.14 16.37 36.24
C GLN A 151 -10.99 16.65 37.48
N GLU A 152 -11.50 15.59 38.12
CA GLU A 152 -12.12 15.69 39.43
C GLU A 152 -11.08 16.10 40.48
N TRP A 153 -11.45 17.05 41.34
CA TRP A 153 -10.60 17.50 42.44
C TRP A 153 -10.39 16.40 43.50
N PHE A 154 -11.41 15.58 43.75
CA PHE A 154 -11.35 14.46 44.68
C PHE A 154 -11.77 13.16 43.99
N PRO A 155 -10.85 12.48 43.27
CA PRO A 155 -11.14 11.26 42.53
C PRO A 155 -11.33 10.08 43.50
N ARG A 156 -12.55 9.93 44.03
CA ARG A 156 -12.86 8.90 45.03
C ARG A 156 -12.75 7.50 44.41
N LYS A 157 -12.17 6.56 45.16
CA LYS A 157 -11.97 5.15 44.76
C LYS A 157 -11.09 4.97 43.51
N GLN A 158 -10.30 5.98 43.13
CA GLN A 158 -9.32 5.86 42.05
C GLN A 158 -7.90 5.74 42.64
N PRO A 159 -7.04 4.88 42.09
CA PRO A 159 -5.63 4.83 42.47
C PRO A 159 -4.92 6.13 42.09
N PHE A 160 -4.24 6.77 43.06
CA PHE A 160 -3.66 8.11 42.92
C PHE A 160 -2.73 8.24 41.71
N ASN A 161 -1.70 7.40 41.59
CA ASN A 161 -0.71 7.47 40.51
C ASN A 161 -1.37 7.33 39.13
N LEU A 162 -2.15 6.27 38.93
CA LEU A 162 -2.81 5.98 37.65
C LEU A 162 -3.84 7.05 37.28
N TYR A 163 -4.49 7.67 38.26
CA TYR A 163 -5.42 8.77 37.98
C TYR A 163 -4.66 10.02 37.57
N MET A 164 -3.64 10.43 38.34
CA MET A 164 -2.88 11.65 38.05
C MET A 164 -2.12 11.55 36.72
N ASP A 165 -1.55 10.38 36.40
CA ASP A 165 -0.82 10.16 35.15
C ASP A 165 -1.73 10.23 33.91
N LYS A 166 -3.06 10.06 34.03
CA LYS A 166 -3.99 10.28 32.90
C LYS A 166 -4.02 11.73 32.41
N TYR A 167 -3.72 12.67 33.31
CA TYR A 167 -3.84 14.12 33.07
C TYR A 167 -2.49 14.81 32.89
N ARG A 168 -1.39 14.10 33.12
CA ARG A 168 -0.04 14.63 32.94
C ARG A 168 0.38 14.50 31.47
N ASP A 169 1.34 15.35 31.07
CA ASP A 169 1.95 15.25 29.75
C ASP A 169 2.66 13.89 29.62
N PRO A 170 2.30 13.06 28.61
CA PRO A 170 2.99 11.81 28.32
C PRO A 170 4.51 11.95 28.20
N LYS A 171 5.01 13.09 27.70
CA LYS A 171 6.47 13.35 27.60
C LYS A 171 7.15 13.38 28.95
N GLN A 172 6.52 14.00 29.95
CA GLN A 172 7.07 14.07 31.29
C GLN A 172 7.08 12.68 31.96
N ILE A 173 5.98 11.93 31.83
CA ILE A 173 5.89 10.56 32.37
C ILE A 173 6.96 9.67 31.74
N ASN A 174 7.11 9.73 30.41
CA ASN A 174 8.11 8.94 29.69
C ASN A 174 9.53 9.31 30.10
N LYS A 175 9.83 10.59 30.32
CA LYS A 175 11.13 11.05 30.82
C LYS A 175 11.42 10.48 32.21
N GLU A 176 10.51 10.65 33.16
CA GLU A 176 10.67 10.14 34.54
C GLU A 176 10.82 8.62 34.57
N PHE A 177 10.06 7.91 33.73
CA PHE A 177 10.17 6.46 33.58
C PHE A 177 11.53 6.06 33.01
N LEU A 178 12.00 6.75 31.96
CA LEU A 178 13.30 6.50 31.35
C LEU A 178 14.44 6.76 32.33
N GLU A 179 14.42 7.85 33.07
CA GLU A 179 15.41 8.16 34.12
C GLU A 179 15.44 7.07 35.19
N LYS A 180 14.27 6.64 35.69
CA LYS A 180 14.18 5.52 36.65
C LYS A 180 14.71 4.22 36.09
N LYS A 181 14.47 3.94 34.80
CA LYS A 181 14.97 2.76 34.11
C LYS A 181 16.50 2.82 33.98
N LEU A 182 17.05 3.94 33.51
CA LEU A 182 18.50 4.14 33.35
C LEU A 182 19.24 4.07 34.67
N ASN A 183 18.68 4.60 35.77
CA ASN A 183 19.29 4.51 37.10
C ASN A 183 19.41 3.08 37.63
N LYS A 184 18.61 2.14 37.12
CA LYS A 184 18.61 0.73 37.53
C LYS A 184 19.40 -0.18 36.59
N VAL A 185 19.66 0.27 35.36
CA VAL A 185 20.32 -0.53 34.33
C VAL A 185 21.79 -0.19 34.32
N HIS A 186 22.67 -1.18 34.54
CA HIS A 186 24.11 -0.94 34.45
C HIS A 186 24.48 -0.67 32.96
N PRO A 187 25.31 0.34 32.66
CA PRO A 187 25.60 0.74 31.28
C PRO A 187 26.19 -0.37 30.40
N PHE A 188 26.86 -1.36 31.01
CA PHE A 188 27.56 -2.43 30.30
C PHE A 188 26.95 -3.82 30.53
N ASP A 189 26.39 -4.06 31.71
CA ASP A 189 25.89 -5.40 32.08
C ASP A 189 24.39 -5.57 31.79
N GLY A 190 23.73 -4.50 31.34
CA GLY A 190 22.31 -4.52 31.01
C GLY A 190 21.39 -4.51 32.24
N PRO A 191 20.10 -4.81 32.05
CA PRO A 191 19.14 -4.88 33.16
C PRO A 191 19.41 -6.12 34.03
N GLU A 192 19.20 -5.99 35.35
CA GLU A 192 19.17 -7.16 36.25
C GLU A 192 18.10 -8.16 35.77
N PRO A 193 18.39 -9.48 35.81
CA PRO A 193 17.51 -10.54 35.29
C PRO A 193 16.19 -10.69 36.03
#